data_AF-A0A143YLC3-F1
#
_entry.id   AF-A0A143YLC3-F1
#
_cell.length_a   1.000
_cell.length_b   1.000
_cell.length_c   1.000
_cell.angle_alpha   90.00
_cell.angle_beta   90.00
_cell.angle_gamma   90.00
#
_symmetry.space_group_name_H-M   'P 1'
#
loop_
_entity.id
_entity.type
_entity.pdbx_description
1 polymer ?
#
loop_
_entity_poly.entity_id
_entity_poly.type
_entity_poly.pdbx_seq_one_letter_code
_entity_poly.pdbx_strand_id
1 'polypeptide(L)'
;MNRTSAKTENMNRELKEMTLSFEEKKAIFDDYEELTAVPVSMNRINYHFNASAVEHKIVVRFLHPNGNAFIYAGYLPKEETEKGYISVLESDEGTIRFLLEKAIAFLKKTADGYVEGHSEKWVDASGDVLLLIYDNPMWSVALMNGQIEGIFKTRDAAVGYLNDEGFSRTN
;
A
#
# COMPACT_ATOMS: atom_id res chain seq x y z
N MET A 1 -26.23 38.49 -22.06
CA MET A 1 -25.25 37.42 -21.75
C MET A 1 -25.39 36.29 -22.76
N ASN A 2 -24.28 35.80 -23.30
CA ASN A 2 -24.26 34.77 -24.34
C ASN A 2 -24.44 33.37 -23.72
N ARG A 3 -25.31 32.52 -24.29
CA ARG A 3 -25.65 31.18 -23.73
C ARG A 3 -24.43 30.27 -23.52
N THR A 4 -23.37 30.46 -24.31
CA THR A 4 -22.11 29.73 -24.20
C THR A 4 -21.31 30.09 -22.95
N SER A 5 -21.37 31.37 -22.50
CA SER A 5 -20.65 31.84 -21.30
C SER A 5 -21.21 31.22 -20.03
N ALA A 6 -22.55 31.18 -19.93
CA ALA A 6 -23.24 30.62 -18.76
C ALA A 6 -23.04 29.10 -18.62
N LYS A 7 -22.90 28.37 -19.73
CA LYS A 7 -22.66 26.92 -19.72
C LYS A 7 -21.23 26.59 -19.27
N THR A 8 -20.24 27.37 -19.72
CA THR A 8 -18.84 27.22 -19.28
C THR A 8 -18.66 27.62 -17.82
N GLU A 9 -19.34 28.67 -17.36
CA GLU A 9 -19.33 29.08 -15.95
C GLU A 9 -19.95 28.03 -15.02
N ASN A 10 -21.07 27.41 -15.41
CA ASN A 10 -21.67 26.31 -14.65
C ASN A 10 -20.77 25.07 -14.63
N MET A 11 -20.17 24.70 -15.76
CA MET A 11 -19.27 23.55 -15.82
C MET A 11 -18.00 23.76 -14.98
N ASN A 12 -17.41 24.97 -15.00
CA ASN A 12 -16.28 25.31 -14.15
C ASN A 12 -16.66 25.34 -12.65
N ARG A 13 -17.91 25.70 -12.35
CA ARG A 13 -18.43 25.66 -10.97
C ARG A 13 -18.65 24.22 -10.50
N GLU A 14 -19.24 23.36 -11.33
CA GLU A 14 -19.39 21.92 -11.06
C GLU A 14 -18.03 21.22 -10.90
N LEU A 15 -17.06 21.53 -11.78
CA LEU A 15 -15.69 21.02 -11.65
C LEU A 15 -15.02 21.48 -10.36
N LYS A 16 -15.20 22.75 -9.97
CA LYS A 16 -14.66 23.30 -8.72
C LYS A 16 -15.35 22.72 -7.47
N GLU A 17 -16.60 22.29 -7.59
CA GLU A 17 -17.34 21.57 -6.53
C GLU A 17 -16.96 20.08 -6.47
N MET A 18 -16.35 19.51 -7.52
CA MET A 18 -15.86 18.12 -7.55
C MET A 18 -14.41 17.96 -7.06
N THR A 19 -13.56 18.99 -7.17
CA THR A 19 -12.15 18.90 -6.77
C THR A 19 -11.94 19.31 -5.31
N LEU A 20 -11.40 18.41 -4.50
CA LEU A 20 -11.08 18.69 -3.10
C LEU A 20 -9.97 19.74 -2.97
N SER A 21 -10.14 20.64 -2.02
CA SER A 21 -9.17 21.67 -1.64
C SER A 21 -7.97 21.09 -0.89
N PHE A 22 -6.97 21.94 -0.64
CA PHE A 22 -5.82 21.59 0.19
C PHE A 22 -6.24 21.10 1.58
N GLU A 23 -7.12 21.84 2.27
CA GLU A 23 -7.53 21.50 3.64
C GLU A 23 -8.35 20.20 3.68
N GLU A 24 -9.19 19.95 2.69
CA GLU A 24 -9.96 18.71 2.60
C GLU A 24 -9.06 17.50 2.36
N LYS A 25 -8.09 17.60 1.44
CA LYS A 25 -7.12 16.52 1.22
C LYS A 25 -6.20 16.33 2.42
N LYS A 26 -5.80 17.42 3.06
CA LYS A 26 -5.03 17.38 4.30
C LYS A 26 -5.80 16.61 5.39
N ALA A 27 -7.08 16.91 5.58
CA ALA A 27 -7.93 16.20 6.53
C ALA A 27 -8.00 14.69 6.21
N ILE A 28 -8.21 14.32 4.94
CA ILE A 28 -8.20 12.91 4.52
C ILE A 28 -6.87 12.23 4.84
N PHE A 29 -5.74 12.90 4.63
CA PHE A 29 -4.42 12.33 4.93
C PHE A 29 -4.15 12.24 6.43
N ASP A 30 -4.62 13.22 7.21
CA ASP A 30 -4.49 13.25 8.67
C ASP A 30 -5.34 12.15 9.35
N ASP A 31 -6.40 11.64 8.71
CA ASP A 31 -7.19 10.51 9.21
C ASP A 31 -6.39 9.19 9.30
N TYR A 32 -5.26 9.09 8.59
CA TYR A 32 -4.40 7.91 8.62
C TYR A 32 -3.34 8.08 9.69
N GLU A 33 -3.63 7.62 10.91
CA GLU A 33 -2.74 7.75 12.09
C GLU A 33 -1.34 7.15 11.88
N GLU A 34 -1.21 6.15 11.00
CA GLU A 34 0.07 5.55 10.61
C GLU A 34 0.95 6.43 9.70
N LEU A 35 0.41 7.54 9.19
CA LEU A 35 1.13 8.50 8.37
C LEU A 35 1.60 9.70 9.21
N THR A 36 2.86 10.07 9.02
CA THR A 36 3.46 11.26 9.64
C THR A 36 3.53 12.40 8.64
N ALA A 37 2.87 13.51 8.95
CA ALA A 37 2.98 14.75 8.18
C ALA A 37 4.37 15.40 8.37
N VAL A 38 5.05 15.67 7.26
CA VAL A 38 6.39 16.28 7.21
C VAL A 38 6.33 17.51 6.31
N PRO A 39 6.37 18.74 6.87
CA PRO A 39 6.47 19.96 6.09
C PRO A 39 7.76 19.97 5.25
N VAL A 40 7.66 20.45 4.02
CA VAL A 40 8.79 20.61 3.09
C VAL A 40 8.73 21.98 2.41
N SER A 41 9.70 22.27 1.54
CA SER A 41 9.79 23.56 0.83
C SER A 41 8.51 23.90 0.06
N MET A 42 8.26 25.20 -0.11
CA MET A 42 7.11 25.77 -0.83
C MET A 42 5.75 25.51 -0.15
N ASN A 43 5.70 25.54 1.18
CA ASN A 43 4.48 25.32 1.97
C ASN A 43 3.77 24.01 1.62
N ARG A 44 4.56 22.96 1.34
CA ARG A 44 4.05 21.64 1.01
C ARG A 44 4.19 20.70 2.20
N ILE A 45 3.43 19.61 2.15
CA ILE A 45 3.47 18.55 3.15
C ILE A 45 3.69 17.21 2.43
N ASN A 46 4.60 16.39 2.94
CA ASN A 46 4.67 14.96 2.61
C ASN A 46 4.04 14.16 3.75
N TYR A 47 3.48 12.99 3.46
CA TYR A 47 3.02 12.03 4.45
C TYR A 47 3.84 10.76 4.35
N HIS A 48 4.48 10.41 5.46
CA HIS A 48 5.43 9.29 5.54
C HIS A 48 4.82 8.13 6.30
N PHE A 49 4.83 6.93 5.71
CA PHE A 49 4.59 5.68 6.40
C PHE A 49 5.91 5.15 6.96
N ASN A 50 6.18 5.45 8.23
CA ASN A 50 7.48 5.14 8.85
C ASN A 50 7.69 3.63 9.10
N ALA A 51 6.60 2.86 9.16
CA ALA A 51 6.59 1.41 9.29
C ALA A 51 6.73 0.66 7.95
N SER A 52 7.16 1.34 6.89
CA SER A 52 7.47 0.69 5.60
C SER A 52 8.49 -0.44 5.80
N ALA A 53 8.22 -1.58 5.18
CA ALA A 53 9.09 -2.74 5.14
C ALA A 53 10.21 -2.61 4.09
N VAL A 54 10.25 -1.50 3.36
CA VAL A 54 11.29 -1.13 2.40
C VAL A 54 11.84 0.27 2.71
N GLU A 55 12.94 0.66 2.07
CA GLU A 55 13.57 1.98 2.28
C GLU A 55 12.61 3.14 1.99
N HIS A 56 11.72 2.98 1.00
CA HIS A 56 10.77 4.00 0.61
C HIS A 56 9.68 4.20 1.66
N LYS A 57 9.51 5.43 2.14
CA LYS A 57 8.52 5.78 3.20
C LYS A 57 7.46 6.78 2.78
N ILE A 58 7.62 7.46 1.64
CA ILE A 58 6.75 8.59 1.28
C ILE A 58 5.49 8.06 0.59
N VAL A 59 4.34 8.11 1.27
CA VAL A 59 3.04 7.71 0.73
C VAL A 59 2.40 8.86 -0.04
N VAL A 60 2.37 10.05 0.56
CA VAL A 60 1.92 11.27 -0.13
C VAL A 60 3.09 12.20 -0.27
N ARG A 61 3.30 12.68 -1.49
CA ARG A 61 4.34 13.64 -1.81
C ARG A 61 3.70 14.95 -2.22
N PHE A 62 4.22 16.05 -1.68
CA PHE A 62 3.94 17.40 -2.14
C PHE A 62 2.46 17.76 -2.16
N LEU A 63 1.72 17.50 -1.06
CA LEU A 63 0.44 18.18 -0.88
C LEU A 63 0.71 19.69 -0.90
N HIS A 64 0.29 20.34 -1.99
CA HIS A 64 0.62 21.71 -2.34
C HIS A 64 -0.59 22.60 -2.12
N PRO A 65 -0.40 23.90 -1.77
CA PRO A 65 -1.51 24.83 -1.54
C PRO A 65 -2.52 24.99 -2.69
N ASN A 66 -2.20 24.51 -3.90
CA ASN A 66 -3.13 24.46 -5.04
C ASN A 66 -4.09 23.25 -4.99
N GLY A 67 -4.01 22.42 -3.96
CA GLY A 67 -4.81 21.22 -3.80
C GLY A 67 -4.25 19.98 -4.50
N ASN A 68 -3.14 20.04 -5.25
CA ASN A 68 -2.54 18.81 -5.78
C ASN A 68 -1.72 18.09 -4.70
N ALA A 69 -1.68 16.76 -4.81
CA ALA A 69 -0.74 15.90 -4.12
C ALA A 69 -0.40 14.72 -5.05
N PHE A 70 0.67 14.01 -4.73
CA PHE A 70 1.09 12.82 -5.47
C PHE A 70 1.08 11.62 -4.54
N ILE A 71 0.23 10.63 -4.82
CA ILE A 71 0.14 9.41 -3.99
C ILE A 71 0.99 8.32 -4.61
N TYR A 72 1.75 7.64 -3.77
CA TYR A 72 2.65 6.57 -4.19
C TYR A 72 1.86 5.40 -4.78
N ALA A 73 2.29 4.97 -5.96
CA ALA A 73 1.67 3.93 -6.76
C ALA A 73 2.73 2.95 -7.30
N GLY A 74 3.79 2.69 -6.53
CA GLY A 74 4.86 1.77 -6.93
C GLY A 74 4.44 0.31 -7.12
N TYR A 75 3.19 -0.03 -6.78
CA TYR A 75 2.54 -1.31 -7.09
C TYR A 75 2.01 -1.40 -8.52
N LEU A 76 2.03 -0.30 -9.29
CA LEU A 76 1.62 -0.26 -10.70
C LEU A 76 2.84 -0.31 -11.64
N PRO A 77 2.63 -0.69 -12.91
CA PRO A 77 3.64 -0.56 -13.95
C PRO A 77 4.21 0.87 -14.04
N LYS A 78 5.48 0.97 -14.44
CA LYS A 78 6.18 2.27 -14.51
C LYS A 78 5.56 3.21 -15.55
N GLU A 79 4.92 2.65 -16.57
CA GLU A 79 4.26 3.37 -17.66
C GLU A 79 2.96 4.03 -17.22
N GLU A 80 2.34 3.55 -16.13
CA GLU A 80 1.10 4.07 -15.56
C GLU A 80 1.33 5.16 -14.49
N THR A 81 2.59 5.44 -14.16
CA THR A 81 2.93 6.34 -13.05
C THR A 81 4.01 7.35 -13.44
N GLU A 82 3.99 8.51 -12.80
CA GLU A 82 5.11 9.45 -12.88
C GLU A 82 6.07 9.16 -11.73
N LYS A 83 7.14 8.43 -12.02
CA LYS A 83 8.16 8.03 -11.02
C LYS A 83 7.56 7.27 -9.83
N GLY A 84 6.56 6.42 -10.08
CA GLY A 84 5.87 5.67 -9.05
C GLY A 84 4.83 6.49 -8.27
N TYR A 85 4.35 7.61 -8.80
CA TYR A 85 3.28 8.39 -8.18
C TYR A 85 2.16 8.73 -9.16
N ILE A 86 0.96 8.96 -8.61
CA ILE A 86 -0.23 9.44 -9.32
C ILE A 86 -0.63 10.81 -8.75
N SER A 87 -0.86 11.78 -9.62
CA SER A 87 -1.42 13.09 -9.26
C SER A 87 -2.89 12.94 -8.86
N VAL A 88 -3.27 13.51 -7.71
CA VAL A 88 -4.66 13.49 -7.23
C VAL A 88 -5.36 14.84 -7.32
N LEU A 89 -4.89 15.75 -8.17
CA LEU A 89 -5.47 17.10 -8.36
C LEU A 89 -7.00 17.04 -8.54
N GLU A 90 -7.46 16.18 -9.45
CA GLU A 90 -8.86 16.04 -9.85
C GLU A 90 -9.56 14.82 -9.23
N SER A 91 -8.95 14.19 -8.22
CA SER A 91 -9.52 13.02 -7.56
C SER A 91 -10.50 13.39 -6.46
N ASP A 92 -11.57 12.61 -6.35
CA ASP A 92 -12.49 12.63 -5.21
C ASP A 92 -11.91 11.92 -3.97
N GLU A 93 -12.61 12.03 -2.84
CA GLU A 93 -12.18 11.43 -1.58
C GLU A 93 -12.04 9.91 -1.67
N GLY A 94 -12.99 9.22 -2.30
CA GLY A 94 -12.98 7.76 -2.43
C GLY A 94 -11.75 7.26 -3.18
N THR A 95 -11.42 7.92 -4.30
CA THR A 95 -10.22 7.63 -5.09
C THR A 95 -8.95 7.88 -4.29
N ILE A 96 -8.88 9.00 -3.55
CA ILE A 96 -7.74 9.31 -2.70
C ILE A 96 -7.54 8.24 -1.63
N ARG A 97 -8.59 7.86 -0.91
CA ARG A 97 -8.51 6.82 0.14
C ARG A 97 -8.10 5.47 -0.44
N PHE A 98 -8.67 5.08 -1.58
CA PHE A 98 -8.27 3.87 -2.29
C PHE A 98 -6.77 3.86 -2.62
N LEU A 99 -6.24 4.96 -3.16
CA LEU A 99 -4.82 5.06 -3.50
C LEU A 99 -3.93 5.00 -2.24
N LEU A 100 -4.33 5.63 -1.14
CA LEU A 100 -3.61 5.57 0.14
C LEU A 100 -3.54 4.14 0.69
N GLU A 101 -4.68 3.44 0.73
CA GLU A 101 -4.76 2.06 1.20
C GLU A 101 -3.86 1.14 0.37
N LYS A 102 -3.88 1.27 -0.95
CA LYS A 102 -3.01 0.49 -1.84
C LYS A 102 -1.53 0.81 -1.63
N ALA A 103 -1.18 2.09 -1.47
CA ALA A 103 0.19 2.53 -1.20
C ALA A 103 0.71 1.94 0.11
N ILE A 104 -0.05 2.09 1.20
CA ILE A 104 0.31 1.60 2.53
C ILE A 104 0.40 0.06 2.52
N ALA A 105 -0.58 -0.64 1.95
CA ALA A 105 -0.57 -2.09 1.85
C ALA A 105 0.64 -2.61 1.06
N PHE A 106 1.05 -1.90 0.01
CA PHE A 106 2.25 -2.24 -0.75
C PHE A 106 3.52 -1.99 0.04
N LEU A 107 3.63 -0.88 0.76
CA LEU A 107 4.79 -0.57 1.60
C LEU A 107 4.92 -1.45 2.85
N LYS A 108 3.86 -2.13 3.27
CA LYS A 108 3.93 -3.19 4.31
C LYS A 108 4.63 -4.46 3.81
N LYS A 109 4.80 -4.63 2.49
CA LYS A 109 5.51 -5.77 1.91
C LYS A 109 7.01 -5.51 1.83
N THR A 110 7.80 -6.52 2.16
CA THR A 110 9.25 -6.53 1.96
C THR A 110 9.60 -6.59 0.47
N ALA A 111 10.89 -6.53 0.15
CA ALA A 111 11.38 -6.71 -1.22
C ALA A 111 10.96 -8.06 -1.85
N ASP A 112 10.69 -9.08 -1.03
CA ASP A 112 10.25 -10.40 -1.48
C ASP A 112 8.73 -10.44 -1.77
N GLY A 113 8.01 -9.36 -1.50
CA GLY A 113 6.58 -9.22 -1.80
C GLY A 113 5.64 -9.73 -0.71
N TYR A 114 6.16 -10.08 0.47
CA TYR A 114 5.40 -10.57 1.62
C TYR A 114 5.41 -9.57 2.78
N VAL A 115 4.35 -9.59 3.58
CA VAL A 115 4.33 -8.87 4.85
C VAL A 115 5.07 -9.71 5.89
N GLU A 116 5.82 -9.07 6.78
CA GLU A 116 6.46 -9.74 7.92
C GLU A 116 5.46 -10.61 8.68
N GLY A 117 5.83 -11.87 8.96
CA GLY A 117 4.94 -12.82 9.62
C GLY A 117 3.81 -13.38 8.75
N HIS A 118 3.80 -13.12 7.43
CA HIS A 118 2.89 -13.78 6.49
C HIS A 118 2.96 -15.30 6.71
N SER A 119 1.80 -15.94 6.85
CA SER A 119 1.76 -17.39 7.11
C SER A 119 0.77 -18.12 6.22
N GLU A 120 1.10 -19.37 5.92
CA GLU A 120 0.27 -20.29 5.16
C GLU A 120 0.06 -21.55 5.99
N LYS A 121 -1.17 -22.06 6.02
CA LYS A 121 -1.51 -23.31 6.69
C LYS A 121 -1.35 -24.49 5.74
N TRP A 122 -0.65 -25.52 6.22
CA TRP A 122 -0.38 -26.76 5.52
C TRP A 122 -0.88 -27.94 6.34
N VAL A 123 -1.53 -28.90 5.69
CA VAL A 123 -2.18 -30.05 6.35
C VAL A 123 -1.81 -31.34 5.65
N ASP A 124 -1.53 -32.39 6.42
CA ASP A 124 -1.24 -33.74 5.93
C ASP A 124 -2.50 -34.63 5.87
N ALA A 125 -2.34 -35.92 5.52
CA ALA A 125 -3.45 -36.87 5.47
C ALA A 125 -4.01 -37.25 6.86
N SER A 126 -3.23 -37.06 7.93
CA SER A 126 -3.61 -37.36 9.31
C SER A 126 -4.38 -36.22 9.98
N GLY A 127 -4.33 -35.02 9.39
CA GLY A 127 -4.92 -33.79 9.92
C GLY A 127 -3.95 -32.94 10.74
N ASP A 128 -2.67 -33.30 10.76
CA ASP A 128 -1.61 -32.53 11.39
C ASP A 128 -1.38 -31.22 10.62
N VAL A 129 -0.98 -30.18 11.35
CA VAL A 129 -0.89 -28.81 10.82
C VAL A 129 0.50 -28.26 11.00
N LEU A 130 1.08 -27.78 9.90
CA LEU A 130 2.26 -26.93 9.89
C LEU A 130 1.92 -25.53 9.35
N LEU A 131 2.67 -24.55 9.83
CA LEU A 131 2.64 -23.17 9.37
C LEU A 131 3.93 -22.89 8.60
N LEU A 132 3.79 -22.45 7.35
CA LEU A 132 4.88 -21.85 6.60
C LEU A 132 4.83 -20.34 6.85
N ILE A 133 5.83 -19.79 7.52
CA ILE A 133 5.86 -18.40 8.00
C ILE A 133 7.02 -17.67 7.31
N TYR A 134 6.75 -16.48 6.80
CA TYR A 134 7.78 -15.56 6.32
C TYR A 134 8.36 -14.77 7.50
N ASP A 135 9.66 -14.88 7.71
CA ASP A 135 10.44 -14.21 8.75
C ASP A 135 11.64 -13.55 8.07
N ASN A 136 11.45 -12.32 7.57
CA ASN A 136 12.30 -11.71 6.55
C ASN A 136 13.81 -11.77 6.90
N PRO A 137 14.69 -12.30 6.01
CA PRO A 137 14.45 -12.74 4.63
C PRO A 137 14.23 -14.27 4.48
N MET A 138 13.95 -14.96 5.58
CA MET A 138 13.88 -16.41 5.67
C MET A 138 12.43 -16.91 5.69
N TRP A 139 12.27 -18.23 5.57
CA TRP A 139 11.01 -18.94 5.65
C TRP A 139 11.13 -20.03 6.71
N SER A 140 10.22 -20.03 7.67
CA SER A 140 10.19 -20.98 8.76
C SER A 140 9.00 -21.92 8.60
N VAL A 141 9.22 -23.21 8.81
CA VAL A 141 8.15 -24.20 8.98
C VAL A 141 8.02 -24.47 10.48
N ALA A 142 6.82 -24.30 11.01
CA ALA A 142 6.57 -24.40 12.45
C ALA A 142 5.27 -25.14 12.75
N LEU A 143 5.21 -25.76 13.92
CA LEU A 143 3.98 -26.27 14.51
C LEU A 143 3.06 -25.12 14.95
N MET A 144 1.78 -25.40 15.17
CA MET A 144 0.80 -24.41 15.67
C MET A 144 1.17 -23.80 17.03
N ASN A 145 2.01 -24.48 17.83
CA ASN A 145 2.51 -23.97 19.11
C ASN A 145 3.77 -23.08 18.97
N GLY A 146 4.24 -22.82 17.75
CA GLY A 146 5.40 -21.99 17.45
C GLY A 146 6.74 -22.73 17.48
N GLN A 147 6.78 -24.04 17.75
CA GLN A 147 8.02 -24.81 17.62
C GLN A 147 8.44 -24.89 16.14
N ILE A 148 9.68 -24.51 15.86
CA ILE A 148 10.25 -24.52 14.51
C ILE A 148 10.74 -25.92 14.14
N GLU A 149 10.27 -26.44 13.01
CA GLU A 149 10.71 -27.69 12.38
C GLU A 149 11.85 -27.45 11.38
N GLY A 150 11.83 -26.30 10.68
CA GLY A 150 12.86 -25.97 9.70
C GLY A 150 12.91 -24.50 9.34
N ILE A 151 14.08 -24.03 8.90
CA ILE A 151 14.31 -22.66 8.41
C ILE A 151 14.98 -22.74 7.04
N PHE A 152 14.45 -21.99 6.08
CA PHE A 152 14.79 -22.06 4.66
C PHE A 152 15.05 -20.67 4.11
N LYS A 153 16.00 -20.58 3.16
CA LYS A 153 16.35 -19.29 2.51
C LYS A 153 15.31 -18.82 1.51
N THR A 154 14.49 -19.73 0.97
CA THR A 154 13.51 -19.42 -0.06
C THR A 154 12.20 -20.12 0.26
N ARG A 155 11.09 -19.50 -0.16
CA ARG A 155 9.76 -20.11 -0.06
C ARG A 155 9.72 -21.47 -0.74
N ASP A 156 10.31 -21.58 -1.93
CA ASP A 156 10.30 -22.82 -2.72
C ASP A 156 11.01 -23.98 -2.00
N ALA A 157 12.10 -23.71 -1.27
CA ALA A 157 12.78 -24.74 -0.49
C ALA A 157 11.91 -25.22 0.69
N ALA A 158 11.25 -24.29 1.39
CA ALA A 158 10.33 -24.63 2.47
C ALA A 158 9.10 -25.41 1.98
N VAL A 159 8.55 -25.02 0.83
CA VAL A 159 7.46 -25.73 0.16
C VAL A 159 7.91 -27.12 -0.30
N GLY A 160 9.14 -27.26 -0.81
CA GLY A 160 9.73 -28.55 -1.14
C GLY A 160 9.73 -29.49 0.05
N TYR A 161 10.24 -29.02 1.20
CA TYR A 161 10.20 -29.77 2.46
C TYR A 161 8.77 -30.18 2.86
N LEU A 162 7.80 -29.26 2.83
CA LEU A 162 6.41 -29.56 3.18
C LEU A 162 5.80 -30.63 2.28
N ASN A 163 6.05 -30.57 0.97
CA ASN A 163 5.55 -31.57 0.03
C ASN A 163 6.22 -32.93 0.24
N ASP A 164 7.53 -32.97 0.51
CA ASP A 164 8.28 -34.20 0.77
C ASP A 164 7.78 -34.90 2.05
N GLU A 165 7.36 -34.12 3.05
CA GLU A 165 6.71 -34.60 4.29
C GLU A 165 5.21 -34.91 4.13
N GLY A 166 4.65 -34.77 2.92
CA GLY A 166 3.26 -35.11 2.62
C GLY A 166 2.21 -34.06 3.03
N PHE A 167 2.64 -32.84 3.36
CA PHE A 167 1.74 -31.73 3.63
C PHE A 167 1.31 -31.04 2.34
N SER A 168 0.08 -30.52 2.34
CA SER A 168 -0.47 -29.73 1.23
C SER A 168 -1.10 -28.43 1.73
N ARG A 169 -1.03 -27.39 0.89
CA ARG A 169 -1.58 -26.09 1.22
C ARG A 169 -3.11 -26.15 1.26
N THR A 170 -3.70 -25.67 2.34
CA THR A 170 -5.14 -25.40 2.41
C THR A 170 -5.42 -23.98 1.93
N ASN A 171 -6.41 -23.82 1.05
CA ASN A 171 -6.93 -22.50 0.63
C ASN A 171 -7.66 -21.81 1.77
#